data_AF-A0AAE0PPZ7-F1
#
_entry.id   AF-A0AAE0PPZ7-F1
#
_cell.length_a   1.000
_cell.length_b   1.000
_cell.length_c   1.000
_cell.angle_alpha   90.00
_cell.angle_beta   90.00
_cell.angle_gamma   90.00
#
_symmetry.space_group_name_H-M   'P 1'
#
loop_
_entity.id
_entity.type
_entity.pdbx_description
1 polymer ?
#
loop_
_entity_poly.entity_id
_entity_poly.type
_entity_poly.pdbx_seq_one_letter_code
_entity_poly.pdbx_strand_id
1 'polypeptide(L)'
;MKLRRGKASPKKEAADFTATGKDKDGFDVKYISSDKGRGVFSCVHFNKRDFLLEYRGQLINKLECDHRQKVYHDALKVFMSEFRFNGKLLWYVWIGLRCRVCSCFWYKSYFAKIGKNESELLSW
;
A
#
# COMPACT_ATOMS: atom_id res chain seq x y z
N MET A 1 -7.84 -14.19 -38.38
CA MET A 1 -7.21 -13.01 -37.76
C MET A 1 -7.68 -12.88 -36.31
N LYS A 2 -6.78 -12.96 -35.32
CA LYS A 2 -7.12 -12.67 -33.92
C LYS A 2 -7.36 -11.16 -33.80
N LEU A 3 -8.60 -10.74 -33.55
CA LEU A 3 -8.92 -9.34 -33.23
C LEU A 3 -8.04 -8.90 -32.05
N ARG A 4 -7.12 -7.96 -32.30
CA ARG A 4 -6.38 -7.28 -31.25
C ARG A 4 -7.41 -6.49 -30.45
N ARG A 5 -7.82 -7.03 -29.30
CA ARG A 5 -8.66 -6.33 -28.33
C ARG A 5 -7.98 -4.99 -28.05
N GLY A 6 -8.65 -3.89 -28.42
CA GLY A 6 -8.15 -2.54 -28.16
C GLY A 6 -7.84 -2.39 -26.66
N LYS A 7 -6.75 -1.71 -26.34
CA LYS A 7 -6.35 -1.47 -24.94
C LYS A 7 -7.52 -0.80 -24.22
N ALA A 8 -7.97 -1.39 -23.11
CA ALA A 8 -9.01 -0.80 -22.28
C ALA A 8 -8.57 0.59 -21.82
N SER A 9 -9.51 1.51 -21.63
CA SER A 9 -9.17 2.82 -21.08
C SER A 9 -8.60 2.65 -19.67
N PRO A 10 -7.65 3.49 -19.24
CA PRO A 10 -7.07 3.40 -17.90
C PRO A 10 -8.10 3.41 -16.77
N LYS A 11 -9.23 4.13 -16.95
CA LYS A 11 -10.33 4.16 -15.98
C LYS A 11 -11.05 2.82 -15.88
N LYS A 12 -11.30 2.17 -17.02
CA LYS A 12 -11.93 0.84 -17.04
C LYS A 12 -10.99 -0.20 -16.42
N GLU A 13 -9.72 -0.14 -16.78
CA GLU A 13 -8.68 -0.99 -16.20
C GLU A 13 -8.59 -0.81 -14.67
N ALA A 14 -8.57 0.43 -14.19
CA ALA A 14 -8.60 0.72 -12.76
C ALA A 14 -9.82 0.08 -12.07
N ALA A 15 -11.02 0.24 -12.64
CA ALA A 15 -12.24 -0.35 -12.09
C ALA A 15 -12.17 -1.90 -12.04
N ASP A 16 -11.65 -2.53 -13.08
CA ASP A 16 -11.51 -3.99 -13.17
C ASP A 16 -10.50 -4.53 -12.12
N PHE A 17 -9.35 -3.88 -11.96
CA PHE A 17 -8.34 -4.27 -10.96
C PHE A 17 -8.80 -4.01 -9.52
N THR A 18 -9.45 -2.87 -9.26
CA THR A 18 -10.07 -2.57 -7.95
C THR A 18 -11.15 -3.61 -7.61
N ALA A 19 -12.05 -3.93 -8.55
CA ALA A 19 -13.13 -4.88 -8.31
C ALA A 19 -12.62 -6.30 -8.01
N THR A 20 -11.52 -6.71 -8.65
CA THR A 20 -10.89 -8.01 -8.42
C THR A 20 -9.95 -8.03 -7.21
N GLY A 21 -9.58 -6.86 -6.68
CA GLY A 21 -8.61 -6.72 -5.60
C GLY A 21 -7.23 -7.28 -5.96
N LYS A 22 -6.88 -7.28 -7.26
CA LYS A 22 -5.61 -7.76 -7.82
C LYS A 22 -4.73 -6.59 -8.22
N ASP A 23 -3.42 -6.78 -8.08
CA ASP A 23 -2.44 -5.82 -8.57
C ASP A 23 -2.16 -6.09 -10.04
N LYS A 24 -1.86 -5.02 -10.77
CA LYS A 24 -1.40 -5.12 -12.14
C LYS A 24 0.00 -5.72 -12.15
N ASP A 25 0.28 -6.59 -13.11
CA ASP A 25 1.61 -7.16 -13.28
C ASP A 25 2.63 -6.11 -13.74
N GLY A 26 3.92 -6.46 -13.66
CA GLY A 26 5.01 -5.60 -14.10
C GLY A 26 5.60 -4.73 -12.99
N PHE A 27 5.28 -5.03 -11.72
CA PHE A 27 5.91 -4.44 -10.56
C PHE A 27 6.61 -5.51 -9.71
N ASP A 28 7.70 -5.10 -9.08
CA ASP A 28 8.44 -5.93 -8.13
C ASP A 28 8.76 -5.11 -6.87
N VAL A 29 8.83 -5.78 -5.72
CA VAL A 29 9.12 -5.14 -4.44
C VAL A 29 10.56 -5.43 -4.05
N LYS A 30 11.38 -4.38 -3.97
CA LYS A 30 12.80 -4.50 -3.69
C LYS A 30 13.16 -3.76 -2.41
N TYR A 31 14.12 -4.32 -1.67
CA TYR A 31 14.76 -3.58 -0.59
C TYR A 31 15.61 -2.46 -1.17
N ILE A 32 15.43 -1.25 -0.64
CA ILE A 32 16.19 -0.06 -1.02
C ILE A 32 17.35 0.08 -0.05
N SER A 33 17.05 0.24 1.24
CA SER A 33 18.05 0.51 2.28
C SER A 33 17.44 0.36 3.68
N SER A 34 18.28 0.46 4.71
CA SER A 34 17.84 0.29 6.10
C SER A 34 16.95 1.43 6.57
N ASP A 35 17.15 2.62 6.02
CA ASP A 35 16.42 3.86 6.28
C ASP A 35 15.15 4.01 5.42
N LYS A 36 15.16 3.56 4.16
CA LYS A 36 13.98 3.63 3.27
C LYS A 36 13.09 2.40 3.32
N GLY A 37 13.63 1.25 3.72
CA GLY A 37 12.93 -0.02 3.70
C GLY A 37 12.79 -0.58 2.28
N ARG A 38 11.56 -0.85 1.84
CA ARG A 38 11.26 -1.47 0.55
C ARG A 38 10.48 -0.51 -0.35
N GLY A 39 10.71 -0.61 -1.66
CA GLY A 39 9.98 0.15 -2.68
C GLY A 39 9.39 -0.77 -3.74
N VAL A 40 8.37 -0.25 -4.44
CA VAL A 40 7.77 -0.89 -5.60
C VAL A 40 8.41 -0.32 -6.86
N PHE A 41 8.95 -1.18 -7.71
CA PHE A 41 9.67 -0.83 -8.93
C PHE A 41 8.96 -1.42 -10.14
N SER A 42 8.83 -0.64 -11.20
CA SER A 42 8.38 -1.18 -12.49
C SER A 42 9.47 -2.08 -13.10
N CYS A 43 9.11 -3.29 -13.48
CA CYS A 43 9.97 -4.22 -14.24
C CYS A 43 9.62 -4.25 -15.73
N VAL A 44 8.63 -3.46 -16.14
CA VAL A 44 8.22 -3.27 -17.54
C VAL A 44 8.04 -1.77 -17.82
N HIS A 45 7.98 -1.41 -19.10
CA HIS A 45 7.69 -0.05 -19.51
C HIS A 45 6.18 0.24 -19.41
N PHE A 46 5.83 1.35 -18.76
CA PHE A 46 4.47 1.89 -18.72
C PHE A 46 4.40 3.20 -19.51
N ASN A 47 3.33 3.37 -20.28
CA ASN A 47 3.11 4.61 -21.00
C ASN A 47 2.53 5.69 -20.09
N LYS A 48 2.73 6.95 -20.45
CA LYS A 48 2.07 8.07 -19.75
C LYS A 48 0.55 7.86 -19.74
N ARG A 49 -0.08 8.09 -18.59
CA ARG A 49 -1.52 7.94 -18.32
C ARG A 49 -2.00 6.48 -18.22
N ASP A 50 -1.11 5.50 -18.22
CA ASP A 50 -1.49 4.13 -17.89
C ASP A 50 -1.94 4.04 -16.42
N PHE A 51 -2.94 3.20 -16.17
CA PHE A 51 -3.22 2.78 -14.81
C PHE A 51 -2.07 1.87 -14.33
N LEU A 52 -1.56 2.14 -13.13
CA LEU A 52 -0.44 1.43 -12.54
C LEU A 52 -0.93 0.48 -11.45
N LEU A 53 -1.33 1.04 -10.31
CA LEU A 53 -1.75 0.29 -9.13
C LEU A 53 -2.83 1.08 -8.38
N GLU A 54 -3.63 0.35 -7.61
CA GLU A 54 -4.53 0.92 -6.62
C GLU A 54 -3.78 1.14 -5.31
N TYR A 55 -3.96 2.31 -4.69
CA TYR A 55 -3.57 2.51 -3.30
C TYR A 55 -4.61 1.85 -2.40
N ARG A 56 -4.35 0.63 -1.92
CA ARG A 56 -5.31 -0.17 -1.13
C ARG A 56 -5.31 0.16 0.36
N GLY A 57 -6.49 0.15 0.99
CA GLY A 57 -6.63 0.62 2.35
C GLY A 57 -8.08 0.90 2.69
N GLN A 58 -8.27 1.67 3.75
CA GLN A 58 -9.56 1.99 4.30
C GLN A 58 -9.80 3.49 4.19
N LEU A 59 -10.91 3.86 3.55
CA LEU A 59 -11.43 5.21 3.66
C LEU A 59 -12.02 5.37 5.07
N ILE A 60 -11.55 6.37 5.80
CA ILE A 60 -11.99 6.68 7.15
C ILE A 60 -12.48 8.13 7.23
N ASN A 61 -13.28 8.40 8.25
CA ASN A 61 -13.71 9.77 8.54
C ASN A 61 -12.66 10.48 9.42
N LYS A 62 -12.87 11.78 9.63
CA LYS A 62 -11.98 12.60 10.45
C LYS A 62 -11.83 12.07 11.88
N LEU A 63 -12.93 11.68 12.52
CA LEU A 63 -12.92 11.21 13.90
C LEU A 63 -12.03 9.97 14.06
N GLU A 64 -12.16 9.00 13.16
CA GLU A 64 -11.32 7.80 13.16
C GLU A 64 -9.86 8.12 12.83
N CYS A 65 -9.62 9.12 11.97
CA CYS A 65 -8.27 9.59 11.68
C CYS A 65 -7.63 10.19 12.94
N ASP A 66 -8.33 11.11 13.61
CA ASP A 66 -7.86 11.76 14.82
C ASP A 66 -7.64 10.75 15.96
N HIS A 67 -8.50 9.73 16.07
CA HIS A 67 -8.34 8.64 17.02
C HIS A 67 -7.09 7.80 16.71
N ARG A 68 -6.93 7.33 15.46
CA ARG A 68 -5.75 6.56 15.05
C ARG A 68 -4.46 7.36 15.18
N GLN A 69 -4.46 8.67 14.89
CA GLN A 69 -3.29 9.52 15.09
C GLN A 69 -2.85 9.61 16.56
N LYS A 70 -3.76 9.43 17.52
CA LYS A 70 -3.41 9.41 18.95
C LYS A 70 -2.88 8.05 19.40
N VAL A 71 -3.44 6.96 18.87
CA VAL A 71 -3.14 5.59 19.31
C VAL A 71 -1.98 4.96 18.54
N TYR A 72 -1.80 5.31 17.26
CA TYR A 72 -0.75 4.74 16.43
C TYR A 72 0.62 5.27 16.83
N HIS A 73 1.61 4.38 16.83
CA HIS A 73 3.01 4.75 16.89
C HIS A 73 3.36 5.68 15.71
N ASP A 74 4.26 6.65 15.91
CA ASP A 74 4.59 7.67 14.89
C ASP A 74 5.01 7.07 13.56
N ALA A 75 5.77 5.97 13.59
CA ALA A 75 6.19 5.22 12.40
C ALA A 75 5.01 4.65 11.56
N LEU A 76 3.81 4.54 12.12
CA LEU A 76 2.62 4.07 11.41
C LEU A 76 1.76 5.22 10.86
N LYS A 77 1.91 6.44 11.38
CA LYS A 77 1.12 7.60 10.94
C LYS A 77 1.42 7.99 9.49
N VAL A 78 2.60 7.63 8.98
CA VAL A 78 3.01 7.82 7.57
C VAL A 78 2.11 7.10 6.57
N PHE A 79 1.36 6.09 7.00
CA PHE A 79 0.41 5.34 6.17
C PHE A 79 -1.00 5.96 6.15
N MET A 80 -1.19 7.06 6.88
CA MET A 80 -2.44 7.82 6.90
C MET A 80 -2.28 9.02 5.96
N SER A 81 -3.28 9.25 5.11
CA SER A 81 -3.23 10.33 4.11
C SER A 81 -4.57 11.03 4.02
N GLU A 82 -4.52 12.35 3.98
CA GLU A 82 -5.66 13.21 3.71
C GLU A 82 -5.66 13.59 2.23
N PHE A 83 -6.83 13.54 1.59
CA PHE A 83 -6.99 13.94 0.19
C PHE A 83 -8.36 14.53 -0.08
N ARG A 84 -8.48 15.31 -1.16
CA ARG A 84 -9.74 15.88 -1.62
C ARG A 84 -10.28 15.09 -2.80
N PHE A 85 -11.55 14.71 -2.73
CA PHE A 85 -12.26 14.05 -3.83
C PHE A 85 -13.66 14.63 -3.96
N ASN A 86 -14.03 15.08 -5.16
CA ASN A 86 -15.32 15.73 -5.45
C ASN A 86 -15.68 16.85 -4.46
N GLY A 87 -14.69 17.69 -4.10
CA GLY A 87 -14.87 18.79 -3.16
C GLY A 87 -14.98 18.39 -1.69
N LYS A 88 -14.93 17.09 -1.36
CA LYS A 88 -14.96 16.58 0.02
C LYS A 88 -13.56 16.20 0.49
N LEU A 89 -13.25 16.54 1.73
CA LEU A 89 -12.04 16.08 2.41
C LEU A 89 -12.26 14.66 2.93
N LEU A 90 -11.36 13.76 2.59
CA LEU A 90 -11.41 12.35 2.96
C LEU A 90 -10.07 11.93 3.56
N TRP A 91 -10.13 10.92 4.43
CA TRP A 91 -8.94 10.32 5.03
C TRP A 91 -8.84 8.87 4.57
N TYR A 92 -7.63 8.45 4.26
CA TYR A 92 -7.32 7.09 3.86
C TYR A 92 -6.24 6.54 4.77
N VAL A 93 -6.40 5.31 5.22
CA VAL A 93 -5.34 4.59 5.92
C VAL A 93 -4.98 3.39 5.10
N TRP A 94 -3.71 3.29 4.75
CA TRP A 94 -3.17 2.10 4.13
C TRP A 94 -3.20 0.97 5.16
N ILE A 95 -4.11 0.01 4.97
CA ILE A 95 -4.07 -1.23 5.74
C ILE A 95 -2.92 -2.00 5.12
N GLY A 96 -1.80 -2.14 5.86
CA GLY A 96 -0.55 -2.66 5.33
C GLY A 96 -0.78 -3.86 4.42
N LEU A 97 -0.08 -3.90 3.27
CA LEU A 97 -0.25 -4.95 2.28
C LEU A 97 -0.33 -6.31 3.00
N ARG A 98 -1.30 -7.14 2.66
CA ARG A 98 -1.14 -8.58 2.85
C ARG A 98 -0.58 -9.08 1.53
N CYS A 99 0.67 -9.55 1.54
CA CYS A 99 1.24 -10.25 0.40
C CYS A 99 0.34 -11.46 0.10
N ARG A 100 -0.47 -11.45 -0.96
CA ARG A 100 -1.32 -12.62 -1.28
C ARG A 100 -0.52 -13.79 -1.87
N VAL A 101 0.73 -13.55 -2.29
CA VAL A 101 1.67 -14.58 -2.75
C VAL A 101 2.33 -15.32 -1.57
N CYS A 102 2.60 -14.62 -0.47
CA CYS A 102 3.38 -15.16 0.65
C CYS A 102 2.63 -15.15 2.00
N SER A 103 1.38 -14.71 2.03
CA SER A 103 0.55 -14.49 3.23
C SER A 103 1.18 -13.60 4.33
N CYS A 104 2.37 -13.05 4.12
CA CYS A 104 3.00 -12.12 5.04
C CYS A 104 2.20 -10.81 5.10
N PHE A 105 1.80 -10.44 6.31
CA PHE A 105 1.31 -9.11 6.59
C PHE A 105 2.48 -8.13 6.62
N TRP A 106 2.40 -7.09 5.82
CA TRP A 106 3.37 -6.00 5.78
C TRP A 106 3.24 -5.04 6.98
N TYR A 107 2.46 -5.40 8.02
CA TYR A 107 2.51 -4.72 9.31
C TYR A 107 3.73 -5.11 10.17
N LYS A 108 4.54 -6.10 9.75
CA LYS A 108 5.61 -6.66 10.62
C LYS A 108 7.05 -6.27 10.26
N SER A 109 7.29 -5.48 9.21
CA SER A 109 8.68 -5.17 8.81
C SER A 109 9.34 -3.99 9.53
N TYR A 110 8.62 -3.28 10.41
CA TYR A 110 9.21 -2.25 11.28
C TYR A 110 9.43 -2.67 12.74
N PHE A 111 8.93 -3.84 13.17
CA PHE A 111 9.14 -4.33 14.54
C PHE A 111 10.44 -5.13 14.73
N ALA A 112 11.10 -5.55 13.64
CA ALA A 112 12.40 -6.23 13.72
C ALA A 112 13.60 -5.27 13.86
N LYS A 113 13.36 -3.96 14.00
CA LYS A 113 14.40 -2.91 14.13
C LYS A 113 14.15 -1.95 15.29
N ILE A 114 13.48 -2.41 16.34
CA ILE A 114 13.68 -1.82 17.67
C ILE A 114 14.47 -2.89 18.43
N GLY A 115 15.76 -2.62 18.61
CA GLY A 115 16.73 -3.56 19.18
C GLY A 115 16.27 -4.10 20.53
N LYS A 116 15.87 -5.36 20.55
CA LYS A 116 15.88 -6.18 21.75
C LYS A 116 16.89 -7.28 21.53
N ASN A 117 17.95 -7.25 22.35
CA ASN A 117 18.78 -8.41 22.55
C ASN A 117 17.88 -9.55 23.04
N GLU A 118 18.08 -10.72 22.47
CA GLU A 118 17.29 -11.94 22.69
C GLU A 118 17.35 -12.44 24.16
N SER A 119 18.18 -11.82 24.99
CA SER A 119 18.40 -12.15 26.41
C SER A 119 17.45 -11.48 27.41
N GLU A 120 16.62 -10.51 27.03
CA GLU A 120 15.66 -9.86 27.96
C GLU A 120 14.24 -10.47 27.97
N LEU A 121 13.94 -11.44 27.10
CA LEU A 121 12.60 -12.03 26.96
C LEU A 121 12.29 -13.21 27.90
N LEU A 122 13.08 -13.38 28.98
CA LEU A 122 12.76 -14.31 30.08
C LEU A 122 12.52 -13.62 31.44
N SER A 123 12.28 -12.31 31.45
CA SER A 123 11.70 -11.64 32.62
C SER A 123 10.87 -10.42 32.20
N TRP A 124 9.55 -10.54 32.39
CA TRP A 124 8.47 -9.56 32.22
C TRP A 124 7.87 -9.40 30.81
#